data_AF-A0AAP8T237-F1
#
_entry.id   AF-A0AAP8T237-F1
#
_cell.length_a   1.000
_cell.length_b   1.000
_cell.length_c   1.000
_cell.angle_alpha   90.00
_cell.angle_beta   90.00
_cell.angle_gamma   90.00
#
_symmetry.space_group_name_H-M   'P 1'
#
loop_
_entity.id
_entity.type
_entity.pdbx_description
1 polymer ?
#
loop_
_entity_poly.entity_id
_entity_poly.type
_entity_poly.pdbx_seq_one_letter_code
_entity_poly.pdbx_strand_id
1 'polypeptide(L)'
;ISADPACTQAGLRAAGKNTDLFKEVADGSVQRRAINPVTLSVQLVCAQTNVGAPLDLGQLKAGERYSVVLLPGANGPHLLLATDVLA
;
A
#
# COMPACT_ATOMS: atom_id res chain seq x y z
N ILE A 1 0.92 -0.16 -6.24
CA ILE A 1 0.73 0.58 -7.50
C ILE A 1 0.33 1.99 -7.13
N SER A 2 1.00 3.01 -7.67
CA SER A 2 0.58 4.41 -7.48
C SER A 2 -0.21 4.87 -8.70
N ALA A 3 -1.44 5.36 -8.50
CA ALA A 3 -2.26 5.92 -9.58
C ALA A 3 -3.00 7.20 -9.15
N ASP A 4 -2.49 7.89 -8.10
CA ASP A 4 -2.99 9.18 -7.66
C ASP A 4 -1.84 10.21 -7.64
N PRO A 5 -1.80 11.16 -8.61
CA PRO A 5 -0.75 12.16 -8.68
C PRO A 5 -0.82 13.20 -7.56
N ALA A 6 -1.94 13.32 -6.84
CA ALA A 6 -2.05 14.22 -5.68
C ALA A 6 -1.25 13.71 -4.47
N CYS A 7 -0.99 12.40 -4.41
CA CYS A 7 -0.18 11.79 -3.36
C CYS A 7 1.32 11.81 -3.73
N THR A 8 1.98 12.93 -3.44
CA THR A 8 3.43 13.05 -3.69
C THR A 8 4.21 12.12 -2.76
N GLN A 9 5.33 11.55 -3.26
CA GLN A 9 6.16 10.59 -2.49
C GLN A 9 5.36 9.44 -1.88
N ALA A 10 4.42 8.86 -2.64
CA ALA A 10 3.55 7.80 -2.15
C ALA A 10 4.34 6.65 -1.52
N GLY A 11 3.89 6.19 -0.36
CA GLY A 11 4.52 5.12 0.38
C GLY A 11 3.51 4.31 1.19
N LEU A 12 3.98 3.17 1.70
CA LEU A 12 3.21 2.34 2.61
C LEU A 12 4.05 2.03 3.84
N ARG A 13 3.49 2.25 5.02
CA ARG A 13 4.05 1.85 6.32
C ARG A 13 3.27 0.67 6.87
N ALA A 14 3.90 -0.17 7.67
CA ALA A 14 3.14 -1.11 8.51
C ALA A 14 2.38 -0.31 9.57
N ALA A 15 1.05 -0.45 9.62
CA ALA A 15 0.23 0.29 10.58
C ALA A 15 0.67 -0.04 12.03
N GLY A 16 0.70 0.98 12.89
CA GLY A 16 1.19 0.84 14.27
C GLY A 16 2.71 0.65 14.41
N LYS A 17 3.47 0.64 13.30
CA LYS A 17 4.94 0.58 13.29
C LYS A 17 5.49 1.72 12.43
N ASN A 18 6.59 2.33 12.85
CA ASN A 18 7.28 3.36 12.04
C ASN A 18 8.20 2.73 10.98
N THR A 19 7.82 1.57 10.43
CA THR A 19 8.61 0.85 9.42
C THR A 19 7.94 0.99 8.07
N ASP A 20 8.66 1.61 7.13
CA ASP A 20 8.22 1.72 5.74
C ASP A 20 8.38 0.39 5.01
N LEU A 21 7.32 -0.07 4.36
CA LEU A 21 7.31 -1.20 3.45
C LEU A 21 7.69 -0.77 2.04
N PHE A 22 7.19 0.38 1.61
CA PHE A 22 7.45 0.99 0.30
C PHE A 22 7.65 2.49 0.48
N LYS A 23 8.58 3.08 -0.27
CA LYS A 23 8.92 4.49 -0.23
C LYS A 23 8.97 5.04 -1.64
N GLU A 24 8.51 6.29 -1.79
CA GLU A 24 8.70 7.08 -3.01
C GLU A 24 8.26 6.32 -4.27
N VAL A 25 7.10 5.66 -4.19
CA VAL A 25 6.47 5.00 -5.33
C VAL A 25 6.02 6.10 -6.29
N ALA A 26 6.74 6.28 -7.40
CA ALA A 26 6.41 7.25 -8.42
C ALA A 26 4.99 7.00 -8.96
N ASP A 27 4.29 8.07 -9.35
CA ASP A 27 2.97 7.96 -9.99
C ASP A 27 3.04 7.09 -11.26
N GLY A 28 1.99 6.29 -11.50
CA GLY A 28 1.94 5.30 -12.58
C GLY A 28 2.90 4.11 -12.43
N SER A 29 3.67 4.01 -11.33
CA SER A 29 4.67 2.97 -11.15
C SER A 29 4.22 1.83 -10.21
N VAL A 30 4.95 0.72 -10.30
CA VAL A 30 4.77 -0.46 -9.45
C VAL A 30 6.10 -0.79 -8.78
N GLN A 31 6.08 -0.87 -7.46
CA GLN A 31 7.15 -1.48 -6.67
C GLN A 31 6.68 -2.82 -6.11
N ARG A 32 7.60 -3.77 -5.99
CA ARG A 32 7.34 -5.12 -5.49
C ARG A 32 8.44 -5.55 -4.53
N ARG A 33 8.07 -6.27 -3.49
CA ARG A 33 9.02 -6.90 -2.55
C ARG A 33 8.42 -8.16 -1.96
N ALA A 34 9.30 -9.07 -1.51
CA ALA A 34 8.88 -10.18 -0.67
C ALA A 34 8.58 -9.67 0.75
N ILE A 35 7.50 -10.19 1.34
CA ILE A 35 7.08 -9.94 2.72
C ILE A 35 6.84 -11.31 3.37
N ASN A 36 7.28 -11.47 4.62
CA ASN A 36 7.05 -12.71 5.37
C ASN A 36 5.54 -12.92 5.63
N PRO A 37 5.08 -14.17 5.73
CA PRO A 37 3.68 -14.48 6.03
C PRO A 37 3.33 -14.08 7.46
N VAL A 38 2.80 -12.87 7.63
CA VAL A 38 2.43 -12.28 8.91
C VAL A 38 1.08 -11.57 8.78
N THR A 39 0.42 -11.33 9.91
CA THR A 39 -0.70 -10.38 9.95
C THR A 39 -0.19 -8.97 9.71
N LEU A 40 -0.74 -8.28 8.72
CA LEU A 40 -0.27 -6.98 8.30
C LEU A 40 -1.44 -6.05 7.97
N SER A 41 -1.43 -4.88 8.57
CA SER A 41 -2.20 -3.73 8.11
C SER A 41 -1.23 -2.65 7.65
N VAL A 42 -1.59 -1.88 6.63
CA VAL A 42 -0.72 -0.87 6.01
C VAL A 42 -1.35 0.51 6.09
N GLN A 43 -0.52 1.51 6.33
CA GLN A 43 -0.89 2.92 6.34
C GLN A 43 -0.37 3.59 5.06
N LEU A 44 -1.26 4.26 4.32
CA LEU A 44 -0.86 5.13 3.21
C LEU A 44 -0.08 6.33 3.74
N VAL A 45 0.99 6.68 3.05
CA VAL A 45 1.82 7.85 3.31
C VAL A 45 1.91 8.69 2.03
N CYS A 46 1.59 9.97 2.13
CA CYS A 46 1.83 10.97 1.09
C CYS A 46 2.61 12.14 1.71
N ALA A 47 3.64 12.64 1.04
CA ALA A 47 4.52 13.71 1.52
C ALA A 47 4.98 13.47 2.98
N GLN A 48 5.44 12.24 3.28
CA GLN A 48 5.85 11.77 4.61
C GLN A 48 4.75 11.74 5.70
N THR A 49 3.52 12.13 5.38
CA THR A 49 2.38 12.19 6.30
C THR A 49 1.45 10.99 6.10
N ASN A 50 0.92 10.43 7.20
CA ASN A 50 -0.07 9.35 7.12
C ASN A 50 -1.40 9.91 6.60
N VAL A 51 -2.00 9.24 5.62
CA VAL A 51 -3.26 9.67 4.98
C VAL A 51 -4.30 8.56 5.07
N GLY A 52 -5.53 8.92 5.46
CA GLY A 52 -6.65 7.98 5.54
C GLY A 52 -6.50 6.93 6.65
N ALA A 53 -7.46 6.01 6.69
CA ALA A 53 -7.44 4.89 7.62
C ALA A 53 -6.44 3.80 7.17
N PRO A 54 -5.83 3.06 8.11
CA PRO A 54 -5.07 1.86 7.78
C PRO A 54 -5.91 0.86 6.97
N LEU A 55 -5.31 0.30 5.92
CA LEU A 55 -5.87 -0.81 5.17
C LEU A 55 -5.41 -2.13 5.78
N ASP A 56 -6.35 -2.93 6.25
CA ASP A 56 -6.04 -4.27 6.74
C ASP A 56 -5.83 -5.25 5.58
N LEU A 57 -4.67 -5.91 5.53
CA LEU A 57 -4.39 -6.97 4.57
C LEU A 57 -4.70 -8.35 5.14
N GLY A 58 -5.06 -8.43 6.43
CA GLY A 58 -5.28 -9.68 7.13
C GLY A 58 -4.00 -10.50 7.27
N GLN A 59 -4.14 -11.82 7.24
CA GLN A 59 -3.03 -12.75 7.35
C GLN A 59 -2.44 -13.06 5.98
N LEU A 60 -1.22 -12.57 5.74
CA LEU A 60 -0.48 -12.90 4.52
C LEU A 60 -0.06 -14.37 4.53
N LYS A 61 -0.32 -15.07 3.42
CA LYS A 61 0.04 -16.48 3.26
C LYS A 61 1.27 -16.65 2.38
N ALA A 62 2.05 -17.68 2.68
CA ALA A 62 3.20 -18.06 1.86
C ALA A 62 2.74 -18.47 0.46
N GLY A 63 3.42 -17.97 -0.58
CA GLY A 63 3.10 -18.28 -1.98
C GLY A 63 1.99 -17.41 -2.58
N GLU A 64 1.20 -16.69 -1.78
CA GLU A 64 0.22 -15.73 -2.29
C GLU A 64 0.87 -14.41 -2.70
N ARG A 65 0.23 -13.71 -3.63
CA ARG A 65 0.62 -12.39 -4.10
C ARG A 65 -0.50 -11.40 -3.82
N TYR A 66 -0.13 -10.26 -3.26
CA TYR A 66 -1.05 -9.19 -2.91
C TYR A 66 -0.59 -7.90 -3.56
N SER A 67 -1.54 -7.18 -4.12
CA SER A 67 -1.35 -5.89 -4.76
C SER A 67 -2.16 -4.85 -4.01
N VAL A 68 -1.50 -3.76 -3.60
CA VAL A 68 -2.16 -2.58 -3.06
C VAL A 68 -2.11 -1.48 -4.11
N VAL A 69 -3.28 -0.93 -4.45
CA VAL A 69 -3.43 0.13 -5.45
C VAL A 69 -3.87 1.40 -4.76
N LEU A 70 -3.09 2.47 -4.93
CA LEU A 70 -3.47 3.81 -4.53
C LEU A 70 -4.30 4.44 -5.66
N LEU A 71 -5.51 4.88 -5.32
CA LEU A 71 -6.44 5.52 -6.25
C LEU A 71 -6.89 6.90 -5.73
N PRO A 72 -7.16 7.85 -6.64
CA PRO A 72 -7.80 9.10 -6.30
C PRO A 72 -9.27 8.85 -5.93
N GLY A 73 -9.80 9.65 -5.01
CA GLY A 73 -11.20 9.60 -4.61
C GLY A 73 -11.75 10.99 -4.27
N ALA A 74 -13.08 11.13 -4.32
CA ALA A 74 -13.75 12.40 -3.99
C ALA A 74 -13.48 12.88 -2.55
N ASN A 75 -13.20 11.95 -1.64
CA ASN A 75 -12.87 12.21 -0.23
C ASN A 75 -11.35 12.15 0.05
N GLY A 76 -10.53 12.18 -1.00
CA GLY A 76 -9.08 12.03 -0.93
C GLY A 76 -8.57 10.66 -1.40
N PRO A 77 -7.24 10.45 -1.38
CA PRO A 77 -6.60 9.21 -1.80
C PRO A 77 -7.04 8.05 -0.92
N HIS A 78 -7.25 6.89 -1.53
CA HIS A 78 -7.59 5.67 -0.82
C HIS A 78 -6.85 4.46 -1.40
N LEU A 79 -6.72 3.43 -0.58
CA LEU A 79 -6.07 2.18 -0.95
C LEU A 79 -7.11 1.11 -1.26
N LEU A 80 -6.87 0.36 -2.34
CA LEU A 80 -7.56 -0.89 -2.62
C LEU A 80 -6.59 -2.06 -2.46
N LEU A 81 -7.08 -3.13 -1.83
CA LEU A 81 -6.42 -4.42 -1.79
C LEU A 81 -6.93 -5.30 -2.94
N ALA A 82 -6.01 -5.92 -3.65
CA ALA A 82 -6.27 -7.01 -4.58
C ALA A 82 -5.40 -8.22 -4.20
N THR A 83 -6.00 -9.39 -4.14
CA THR A 83 -5.26 -10.65 -4.10
C THR A 83 -5.05 -11.10 -5.54
N ASP A 84 -3.79 -11.25 -5.95
CA ASP A 84 -3.45 -11.62 -7.31
C ASP A 84 -3.67 -13.13 -7.48
N VAL A 85 -4.80 -13.49 -8.09
CA VAL A 85 -5.06 -14.85 -8.56
C VAL A 85 -4.58 -14.96 -10.01
N LEU A 86 -3.30 -15.31 -10.18
CA LEU A 86 -2.83 -15.79 -11.49
C LEU A 86 -3.30 -17.24 -11.63
N ALA A 87 -4.21 -17.48 -12.57
CA ALA A 87 -4.47 -18.81 -13.13
C ALA A 87 -3.36 -19.20 -14.12
#